data_AF-A0A2S6UJ53-F1
#
_entry.id   AF-A0A2S6UJ53-F1
#
_cell.length_a   1.000
_cell.length_b   1.000
_cell.length_c   1.000
_cell.angle_alpha   90.00
_cell.angle_beta   90.00
_cell.angle_gamma   90.00
#
_symmetry.space_group_name_H-M   'P 1'
#
loop_
_entity.id
_entity.type
_entity.pdbx_description
1 polymer ?
#
loop_
_entity_poly.entity_id
_entity_poly.type
_entity_poly.pdbx_seq_one_letter_code
_entity_poly.pdbx_strand_id
1 'polypeptide(L)'
;MGRHGVETVLGAVVLLVVGMFMFFAYSAAQVKAVVVMSIVADIKLPTDTVASIGSEGIVGSKYVRFEPGVEKTFIEAGGAIAQTKGFRSLEDQVGEIIFLATGGSSDGGQ
;
A
#
# COMPACT_ATOMS: atom_id res chain seq x y z
N MET A 1 -22.32 37.99 -26.43
CA MET A 1 -21.61 36.71 -26.57
C MET A 1 -20.34 36.57 -25.69
N GLY A 2 -20.09 37.41 -24.66
CA GLY A 2 -18.77 37.45 -23.97
C GLY A 2 -18.62 36.69 -22.63
N ARG A 3 -19.63 35.94 -22.17
CA ARG A 3 -19.61 35.27 -20.84
C ARG A 3 -19.24 33.78 -20.90
N HIS A 4 -19.47 33.13 -22.05
CA HIS A 4 -19.23 31.69 -22.25
C HIS A 4 -17.79 31.29 -22.60
N GLY A 5 -16.98 32.25 -23.06
CA GLY A 5 -15.57 32.01 -23.36
C GLY A 5 -14.75 31.75 -22.10
N VAL A 6 -14.95 32.56 -21.05
CA VAL A 6 -14.20 32.45 -19.80
C VAL A 6 -14.53 31.17 -19.02
N GLU A 7 -15.78 30.71 -19.10
CA GLU A 7 -16.24 29.47 -18.45
C GLU A 7 -15.61 28.24 -19.11
N THR A 8 -15.49 28.25 -20.45
CA THR A 8 -14.87 27.16 -21.21
C THR A 8 -13.36 27.12 -21.01
N VAL A 9 -12.71 28.28 -20.99
CA VAL A 9 -11.27 28.39 -20.73
C VAL A 9 -10.96 27.95 -19.30
N LEU A 10 -11.74 28.39 -18.31
CA LEU A 10 -11.58 27.97 -16.92
C LEU A 10 -11.79 26.45 -16.78
N GLY A 11 -12.83 25.89 -17.39
CA GLY A 11 -13.09 24.45 -17.39
C GLY A 11 -11.95 23.63 -18.02
N ALA A 12 -11.41 24.08 -19.15
CA ALA A 12 -10.28 23.43 -19.80
C ALA A 12 -9.01 23.47 -18.93
N VAL A 13 -8.76 24.59 -18.25
CA VAL A 13 -7.64 24.72 -17.29
C VAL A 13 -7.82 23.79 -16.10
N VAL A 14 -9.03 23.71 -15.54
CA VAL A 14 -9.34 22.81 -14.41
C VAL A 14 -9.11 21.35 -14.81
N LEU A 15 -9.57 20.92 -15.99
CA LEU A 15 -9.35 19.55 -16.47
C LEU A 15 -7.86 19.22 -16.64
N LEU A 16 -7.08 20.17 -17.15
CA LEU A 16 -5.62 20.02 -17.26
C LEU A 16 -4.99 19.85 -15.87
N VAL A 17 -5.34 20.71 -14.92
CA VAL A 17 -4.83 20.65 -13.54
C VAL A 17 -5.21 19.33 -12.86
N VAL A 18 -6.44 18.87 -13.01
CA VAL A 18 -6.89 17.59 -12.46
C VAL A 18 -6.11 16.43 -13.07
N GLY A 19 -5.91 16.42 -14.40
CA GLY A 19 -5.10 15.39 -15.07
C GLY A 19 -3.66 15.37 -14.58
N MET A 20 -3.03 16.55 -14.46
CA MET A 20 -1.67 16.68 -13.94
C MET A 20 -1.57 16.22 -12.48
N PHE A 21 -2.55 16.60 -11.64
CA PHE A 21 -2.61 16.19 -10.25
C PHE A 21 -2.78 14.68 -10.12
N MET A 22 -3.67 14.05 -10.90
CA MET A 22 -3.85 12.61 -10.89
C MET A 22 -2.58 11.87 -11.29
N PHE A 23 -1.89 12.34 -12.34
CA PHE A 23 -0.63 11.77 -12.78
C PHE A 23 0.44 11.86 -11.68
N PHE A 24 0.56 13.04 -11.05
CA PHE A 24 1.51 13.27 -9.97
C PHE A 24 1.16 12.43 -8.73
N ALA A 25 -0.10 12.42 -8.31
CA ALA A 25 -0.58 11.64 -7.17
C ALA A 25 -0.36 10.14 -7.36
N TYR A 26 -0.65 9.61 -8.57
CA TYR A 26 -0.38 8.23 -8.91
C TYR A 26 1.11 7.89 -8.86
N SER A 27 1.94 8.77 -9.40
CA SER A 27 3.40 8.60 -9.40
C SER A 27 4.00 8.68 -7.98
N ALA A 28 3.50 9.60 -7.15
CA ALA A 28 3.94 9.78 -5.77
C ALA A 28 3.50 8.62 -4.85
N ALA A 29 2.38 7.96 -5.16
CA ALA A 29 1.86 6.85 -4.36
C ALA A 29 2.66 5.53 -4.52
N GLN A 30 3.51 5.39 -5.55
CA GLN A 30 4.20 4.13 -5.87
C GLN A 30 5.57 3.98 -5.19
N VAL A 31 5.82 4.71 -4.11
CA VAL A 31 7.05 4.51 -3.32
C VAL A 31 6.87 3.28 -2.44
N LYS A 32 7.45 2.15 -2.87
CA LYS A 32 7.48 0.90 -2.10
C LYS A 32 8.87 0.68 -1.52
N ALA A 33 8.94 0.34 -0.24
CA ALA A 33 10.18 -0.11 0.37
C ALA A 33 10.55 -1.50 -0.19
N VAL A 34 11.78 -1.64 -0.68
CA VAL A 34 12.32 -2.91 -1.17
C VAL A 34 13.29 -3.47 -0.13
N VAL A 35 13.03 -4.69 0.33
CA VAL A 35 13.89 -5.41 1.27
C VAL A 35 14.59 -6.53 0.52
N VAL A 36 15.93 -6.51 0.51
CA VAL A 36 16.76 -7.59 -0.05
C VAL A 36 17.38 -8.36 1.11
N MET A 37 17.33 -9.69 1.06
CA MET A 37 17.81 -10.55 2.13
C MET A 37 18.45 -11.82 1.59
N SER A 38 19.35 -12.39 2.39
CA SER A 38 19.97 -13.68 2.12
C SER A 38 19.29 -14.77 2.95
N ILE A 39 18.87 -15.84 2.29
CA ILE A 39 18.24 -17.01 2.90
C ILE A 39 19.17 -18.21 2.70
N VAL A 40 19.23 -19.10 3.70
CA VAL A 40 19.97 -20.36 3.58
C VAL A 40 19.45 -21.19 2.40
N ALA A 41 20.37 -21.69 1.59
CA ALA A 41 20.04 -22.40 0.33
C ALA A 41 19.26 -23.72 0.51
N ASP A 42 19.31 -24.31 1.71
CA ASP A 42 18.54 -25.52 2.04
C ASP A 42 17.03 -25.23 2.15
N ILE A 43 16.65 -23.98 2.42
CA ILE A 43 15.25 -23.56 2.57
C ILE A 43 14.66 -23.27 1.19
N LYS A 44 13.75 -24.14 0.74
CA LYS A 44 13.03 -23.96 -0.52
C LYS A 44 11.70 -23.23 -0.27
N LEU A 45 11.56 -22.04 -0.87
CA LEU A 45 10.34 -21.24 -0.79
C LEU A 45 9.48 -21.42 -2.05
N PRO A 46 8.23 -21.92 -1.93
CA PRO A 46 7.28 -21.95 -3.04
C PRO A 46 7.05 -20.57 -3.66
N THR A 47 6.70 -20.52 -4.95
CA THR A 47 6.40 -19.27 -5.67
C THR A 47 5.19 -18.52 -5.12
N ASP A 48 4.27 -19.21 -4.47
CA ASP A 48 3.10 -18.66 -3.78
C ASP A 48 3.36 -18.34 -2.29
N THR A 49 4.62 -18.33 -1.84
CA THR A 49 4.99 -17.91 -0.49
C THR A 49 4.54 -16.48 -0.22
N VAL A 50 3.93 -16.25 0.93
CA VAL A 50 3.58 -14.91 1.40
C VAL A 50 4.60 -14.45 2.44
N ALA A 51 5.20 -13.28 2.22
CA ALA A 51 6.03 -12.62 3.23
C ALA A 51 5.19 -11.61 4.03
N SER A 52 5.31 -11.63 5.35
CA SER A 52 4.64 -10.69 6.23
C SER A 52 5.61 -10.13 7.26
N ILE A 53 5.38 -8.89 7.70
CA ILE A 53 6.15 -8.29 8.79
C ILE A 53 5.41 -8.57 10.11
N GLY A 54 6.02 -9.36 10.98
CA GLY A 54 5.56 -9.63 12.35
C GLY A 54 6.33 -8.82 13.39
N SER A 55 5.81 -8.79 14.62
CA SER A 55 6.50 -8.24 15.80
C SER A 55 6.53 -9.29 16.91
N GLU A 56 7.63 -9.36 17.65
CA GLU A 56 7.73 -10.19 18.85
C GLU A 56 7.10 -9.46 20.05
N GLY A 57 5.85 -9.78 20.39
CA GLY A 57 5.15 -9.14 21.51
C GLY A 57 4.88 -7.64 21.28
N ILE A 58 4.75 -6.88 22.39
CA ILE A 58 4.38 -5.46 22.36
C ILE A 58 5.59 -4.54 22.10
N VAL A 59 6.78 -4.92 22.58
CA VAL A 59 7.99 -4.08 22.57
C VAL A 59 9.16 -4.74 21.83
N GLY A 60 8.97 -5.93 21.24
CA GLY A 60 10.05 -6.65 20.59
C GLY A 60 10.36 -6.20 19.17
N SER A 61 11.37 -6.83 18.61
CA SER A 61 11.84 -6.66 17.24
C SER A 61 10.76 -7.00 16.20
N LYS A 62 10.85 -6.34 15.04
CA LYS A 62 10.12 -6.76 13.84
C LYS A 62 10.91 -7.84 13.11
N TYR A 63 10.21 -8.79 12.53
CA TYR A 63 10.81 -9.85 11.72
C TYR A 63 9.98 -10.11 10.47
N VAL A 64 10.62 -10.70 9.46
CA VAL A 64 9.92 -11.16 8.25
C VAL A 64 9.52 -12.61 8.47
N ARG A 65 8.22 -12.89 8.37
CA ARG A 65 7.62 -14.21 8.46
C ARG A 65 7.25 -14.68 7.07
N PHE A 66 7.68 -15.89 6.72
CA PHE A 66 7.27 -16.58 5.50
C PHE A 66 6.16 -17.58 5.80
N GLU A 67 5.10 -17.54 5.00
CA GLU A 67 4.03 -18.54 5.00
C GLU A 67 4.13 -19.28 3.65
N PRO A 68 4.77 -20.47 3.62
CA PRO A 68 4.88 -21.25 2.39
C PRO A 68 3.50 -21.64 1.89
N GLY A 69 3.28 -21.51 0.59
CA GLY A 69 2.06 -21.99 -0.03
C GLY A 69 2.16 -23.44 -0.48
N VAL A 70 1.30 -23.82 -1.43
CA VAL A 70 1.11 -25.21 -1.88
C VAL A 70 1.71 -25.48 -3.26
N GLU A 71 2.27 -24.45 -3.91
CA GLU A 71 2.90 -24.64 -5.21
C GLU A 71 4.15 -25.52 -5.11
N LYS A 72 4.37 -26.27 -6.19
CA LYS A 72 5.54 -27.16 -6.32
C LYS A 72 6.72 -26.48 -7.01
N THR A 73 6.51 -25.24 -7.46
CA THR A 73 7.53 -24.40 -8.08
C THR A 73 8.18 -23.55 -6.99
N PHE A 74 9.51 -23.44 -7.02
CA PHE A 74 10.27 -22.73 -6.01
C PHE A 74 10.87 -21.45 -6.59
N ILE A 75 11.04 -20.44 -5.73
CA ILE A 75 11.70 -19.19 -6.07
C ILE A 75 13.20 -19.46 -6.27
N GLU A 76 13.75 -19.03 -7.41
CA GLU A 76 15.18 -19.15 -7.72
C GLU A 76 16.02 -18.12 -6.97
N ALA A 77 17.33 -18.33 -6.92
CA ALA A 77 18.27 -17.38 -6.33
C ALA A 77 18.18 -16.01 -7.03
N GLY A 78 18.03 -14.94 -6.24
CA GLY A 78 17.80 -13.59 -6.76
C GLY A 78 16.35 -13.30 -7.20
N GLY A 79 15.45 -14.27 -7.05
CA GLY A 79 14.02 -14.08 -7.25
C GLY A 79 13.38 -13.17 -6.19
N ALA A 80 12.13 -12.78 -6.45
CA ALA A 80 11.34 -11.92 -5.57
C ALA A 80 10.08 -12.63 -5.09
N ILE A 81 9.65 -12.32 -3.87
CA ILE A 81 8.37 -12.78 -3.33
C ILE A 81 7.27 -11.86 -3.85
N ALA A 82 6.31 -12.42 -4.60
CA ALA A 82 5.25 -11.64 -5.24
C ALA A 82 4.19 -11.14 -4.24
N GLN A 83 3.94 -11.90 -3.16
CA GLN A 83 2.89 -11.61 -2.19
C GLN A 83 3.50 -11.13 -0.87
N THR A 84 3.27 -9.86 -0.54
CA THR A 84 3.76 -9.26 0.71
C THR A 84 2.61 -8.62 1.49
N LYS A 85 2.53 -8.88 2.80
CA LYS A 85 1.61 -8.22 3.72
C LYS A 85 2.38 -7.24 4.61
N GLY A 86 1.94 -5.99 4.61
CA GLY A 86 2.47 -4.97 5.51
C GLY A 86 2.15 -5.26 6.97
N PHE A 87 2.98 -4.76 7.87
CA PHE A 87 2.66 -4.68 9.29
C PHE A 87 1.62 -3.58 9.50
N ARG A 88 0.54 -3.87 10.23
CA ARG A 88 -0.34 -2.84 10.79
C ARG A 88 0.11 -2.53 12.20
N SER A 89 0.42 -1.27 12.50
CA SER A 89 0.75 -0.89 13.86
C SER A 89 -0.45 -1.04 14.77
N LEU A 90 -0.20 -1.25 16.07
CA LEU A 90 -1.25 -1.14 17.08
C LEU A 90 -1.82 0.28 17.09
N GLU A 91 -0.99 1.27 16.79
CA GLU A 91 -1.40 2.67 16.65
C GLU A 91 -2.40 2.84 15.50
N ASP A 92 -2.15 2.22 14.33
CA ASP A 92 -3.07 2.27 13.19
C ASP A 92 -4.42 1.64 13.55
N GLN A 93 -4.38 0.49 14.24
CA GLN A 93 -5.59 -0.24 14.65
C GLN A 93 -6.38 0.52 15.71
N VAL A 94 -5.71 1.07 16.72
CA VAL A 94 -6.34 1.90 17.75
C VAL A 94 -6.88 3.19 17.14
N GLY A 95 -6.15 3.80 16.20
CA GLY A 95 -6.61 4.96 15.44
C GLY A 95 -7.88 4.66 14.64
N GLU A 96 -7.96 3.51 13.96
CA GLU A 96 -9.16 3.05 13.26
C GLU A 96 -10.34 2.88 14.22
N ILE A 97 -10.13 2.23 15.37
CA ILE A 97 -11.17 2.05 16.39
C ILE A 97 -11.64 3.41 16.95
N ILE A 98 -10.73 4.33 17.26
CA ILE A 98 -11.07 5.68 17.73
C ILE A 98 -11.86 6.41 16.65
N PHE A 99 -11.42 6.39 15.40
CA PHE A 99 -12.12 7.03 14.28
C PHE A 99 -13.56 6.49 14.11
N LEU A 100 -13.72 5.18 14.22
CA LEU A 100 -15.03 4.51 14.17
C LEU A 100 -15.90 4.87 15.40
N ALA A 101 -15.29 5.00 16.58
CA ALA A 101 -16.00 5.29 17.84
C ALA A 101 -16.33 6.77 18.04
N THR A 102 -15.49 7.70 17.57
CA THR A 102 -15.70 9.15 17.68
C THR A 102 -16.54 9.71 16.53
N GLY A 103 -17.05 8.86 15.65
CA GLY A 103 -17.94 9.24 14.57
C GLY A 103 -17.21 9.87 13.40
N GLY A 104 -16.72 9.03 12.48
CA GLY A 104 -16.63 9.37 11.06
C GLY A 104 -18.00 9.53 10.41
N SER A 105 -18.96 10.18 11.09
CA SER A 105 -20.20 10.62 10.49
C SER A 105 -19.91 11.94 9.79
N SER A 106 -19.46 11.86 8.54
CA SER A 106 -19.78 12.92 7.58
C SER A 106 -21.29 12.86 7.36
N ASP A 107 -21.98 13.53 8.26
CA ASP A 107 -23.22 14.23 8.02
C ASP A 107 -23.08 15.01 6.71
N GLY A 108 -23.55 14.40 5.63
CA GLY A 108 -23.82 15.05 4.36
C GLY A 108 -25.32 15.31 4.28
N GLY A 109 -25.79 16.28 5.06
CA GLY A 109 -27.12 16.87 4.86
C GLY A 109 -27.17 17.62 3.53
N GLN A 110 -27.80 17.01 2.52
CA GLN A 110 -28.88 17.52 1.67
C GLN A 110 -29.13 16.58 0.49
#